data_AF-B4PMT2-F1
#
_entry.id   AF-B4PMT2-F1
#
_cell.length_a   1.000
_cell.length_b   1.000
_cell.length_c   1.000
_cell.angle_alpha   90.00
_cell.angle_beta   90.00
_cell.angle_gamma   90.00
#
_symmetry.space_group_name_H-M   'P 1'
#
loop_
_entity.id
_entity.type
_entity.pdbx_description
1 polymer ?
#
loop_
_entity_poly.entity_id
_entity_poly.type
_entity_poly.pdbx_seq_one_letter_code
_entity_poly.pdbx_strand_id
1 'polypeptide(L)'
;MPEDVMVPAGDYKLVKQIRRTQEKRRKKDLPWTKRVFDIDDQKLFGRTAFAWLRITLYYLFLYFLIFIIVAFWVTILLLAIIDPKKPRWLKGHPGLSMVPNQNRSVLEYFTHLVNEVNPIADRIDDFLNKLKDNANDFFSDFNQDTSWGYATQKPTVFIKLNKVYGYQPETYDTPDDLPKEAPSSLQGTVGKLGNTPKIWLTCEVTEGPKPDMVFYPGPYFEASEEMTGVTRVVAIQMNKMPKNSKIFFHCKVWARNIPIEDYQGTGHLKFALNMRYDKDSNQATTYKSTTPQKATVPPAVGPANQNNERPEDQLGGLEMPPSPENEKDALDKMGNNPQKEDMTEPPS
;
A
#
# COMPACT_ATOMS: atom_id res chain seq x y z
N MET A 1 82.14 9.09 72.24
CA MET A 1 82.20 10.08 71.15
C MET A 1 82.81 11.34 71.73
N PRO A 2 83.82 11.98 71.10
CA PRO A 2 84.34 13.25 71.59
C PRO A 2 83.36 14.39 71.28
N GLU A 3 83.22 15.32 72.21
CA GLU A 3 82.15 16.32 72.34
C GLU A 3 82.35 17.61 71.50
N ASP A 4 83.23 17.61 70.50
CA ASP A 4 83.70 18.87 69.88
C ASP A 4 82.98 19.27 68.58
N VAL A 5 81.65 19.14 68.49
CA VAL A 5 80.87 19.87 67.46
C VAL A 5 79.46 20.18 67.98
N MET A 6 79.29 21.26 68.73
CA MET A 6 77.96 21.86 68.95
C MET A 6 77.96 23.31 68.47
N VAL A 7 77.15 23.60 67.45
CA VAL A 7 76.83 24.94 66.97
C VAL A 7 75.40 25.26 67.43
N PRO A 8 75.14 26.39 68.12
CA PRO A 8 73.80 26.70 68.62
C PRO A 8 72.86 27.06 67.46
N ALA A 9 71.63 26.53 67.52
CA ALA A 9 70.59 26.80 66.54
C ALA A 9 70.07 28.24 66.69
N GLY A 10 70.29 29.07 65.67
CA GLY A 10 69.64 30.37 65.53
C GLY A 10 68.24 30.24 64.91
N ASP A 11 67.32 31.13 65.28
CA ASP A 11 65.94 31.16 64.80
C ASP A 11 65.85 31.35 63.28
N TYR A 12 65.12 30.46 62.59
CA TYR A 12 64.78 30.61 61.18
C TYR A 12 63.28 30.81 60.98
N LYS A 13 62.91 31.81 60.17
CA LYS A 13 61.52 32.17 59.84
C LYS A 13 61.09 31.50 58.54
N LEU A 14 60.20 30.52 58.62
CA LEU A 14 59.65 29.80 57.45
C LEU A 14 58.59 30.66 56.73
N VAL A 15 58.88 31.09 55.49
CA VAL A 15 57.86 31.67 54.61
C VAL A 15 57.12 30.53 53.90
N LYS A 16 55.84 30.35 54.22
CA LYS A 16 55.00 29.28 53.69
C LYS A 16 54.66 29.55 52.22
N GLN A 17 55.31 28.87 51.28
CA GLN A 17 54.90 28.89 49.88
C GLN A 17 53.57 28.11 49.72
N ILE A 18 52.52 28.82 49.33
CA ILE A 18 51.22 28.21 49.01
C ILE A 18 51.36 27.54 47.63
N ARG A 19 51.42 26.21 47.61
CA ARG A 19 51.33 25.44 46.37
C ARG A 19 49.96 25.70 45.74
N ARG A 20 49.95 26.30 44.54
CA ARG A 20 48.77 26.29 43.66
C ARG A 20 48.54 24.84 43.22
N THR A 21 47.77 24.07 43.98
CA THR A 21 47.17 22.84 43.49
C THR A 21 46.14 23.21 42.44
N GLN A 22 46.42 22.92 41.16
CA GLN A 22 45.38 22.92 40.14
C GLN A 22 44.36 21.84 40.51
N GLU A 23 43.21 22.24 41.06
CA GLU A 23 42.07 21.35 41.22
C GLU A 23 41.52 20.99 39.83
N LYS A 24 41.85 19.79 39.33
CA LYS A 24 41.13 19.21 38.20
C LYS A 24 39.68 18.99 38.64
N ARG A 25 38.75 19.80 38.11
CA ARG A 25 37.31 19.62 38.31
C ARG A 25 36.92 18.16 38.03
N ARG A 26 36.06 17.58 38.87
CA ARG A 26 35.66 16.18 38.70
C ARG A 26 34.88 16.06 37.39
N LYS A 27 35.02 14.92 36.70
CA LYS A 27 34.34 14.63 35.42
C LYS A 27 32.81 14.83 35.47
N LYS A 28 32.22 14.75 36.66
CA LYS A 28 30.78 14.95 36.92
C LYS A 28 30.36 16.42 36.82
N ASP A 29 31.28 17.37 36.96
CA ASP A 29 30.99 18.81 37.03
C ASP A 29 31.27 19.53 35.70
N LEU A 30 31.55 18.78 34.63
CA LEU A 30 31.79 19.33 33.29
C LEU A 30 30.46 19.64 32.58
N PRO A 31 30.38 20.78 31.84
CA PRO A 31 29.22 21.12 31.02
C PRO A 31 28.96 20.01 29.98
N TRP A 32 27.68 19.76 29.68
CA TRP A 32 27.24 18.65 28.82
C TRP A 32 27.91 18.66 27.43
N THR A 33 28.22 19.85 26.89
CA THR A 33 28.93 20.03 25.62
C THR A 33 30.31 19.37 25.63
N LYS A 34 31.06 19.49 26.73
CA LYS A 34 32.36 18.82 26.91
C LYS A 34 32.26 17.30 27.06
N ARG A 35 31.08 16.75 27.38
CA ARG A 35 30.85 15.29 27.40
C ARG A 35 30.61 14.71 26.01
N VAL A 36 30.03 15.51 25.12
CA VAL A 36 29.75 15.12 23.72
C VAL A 36 30.99 15.32 22.86
N PHE A 37 31.69 16.44 23.02
CA PHE A 37 32.87 16.78 22.24
C PHE A 37 33.91 17.45 23.13
N ASP A 38 35.02 16.74 23.34
CA ASP A 38 36.17 17.26 24.07
C ASP A 38 37.31 17.49 23.08
N ILE A 39 37.55 18.76 22.73
CA ILE A 39 38.61 19.20 21.81
C ILE A 39 39.98 18.95 22.45
N ASP A 40 40.10 19.17 23.76
CA ASP A 40 41.36 19.09 24.51
C ASP A 40 41.88 17.64 24.55
N ASP A 41 40.97 16.67 24.67
CA ASP A 41 41.26 15.24 24.74
C ASP A 41 41.03 14.49 23.39
N GLN A 42 40.61 15.20 22.33
CA GLN A 42 40.19 14.64 21.03
C GLN A 42 39.19 13.48 21.14
N LYS A 43 38.19 13.61 22.04
CA LYS A 43 37.16 12.59 22.30
C LYS A 43 35.79 13.03 21.77
N LEU A 44 35.18 12.18 20.96
CA LEU A 44 33.80 12.31 20.50
C LEU A 44 32.96 11.25 21.24
N PHE A 45 31.91 11.67 21.95
CA PHE A 45 31.07 10.80 22.79
C PHE A 45 31.88 9.90 23.74
N GLY A 46 32.90 10.47 24.38
CA GLY A 46 33.74 9.76 25.35
C GLY A 46 34.74 8.76 24.78
N ARG A 47 34.85 8.63 23.44
CA ARG A 47 35.84 7.77 22.77
C ARG A 47 36.72 8.58 21.82
N THR A 48 37.97 8.16 21.66
CA THR A 48 38.89 8.73 20.67
C THR A 48 38.44 8.42 19.24
N ALA A 49 38.74 9.29 18.27
CA ALA A 49 38.43 9.05 16.86
C ALA A 49 38.92 7.68 16.33
N PHE A 50 40.08 7.22 16.80
CA PHE A 50 40.64 5.91 16.45
C PHE A 50 39.79 4.72 16.97
N ALA A 51 39.17 4.88 18.15
CA ALA A 51 38.27 3.86 18.70
C ALA A 51 36.96 3.81 17.93
N TRP A 52 36.45 4.96 17.48
CA TRP A 52 35.30 5.03 16.57
C TRP A 52 35.62 4.39 15.23
N LEU A 53 36.76 4.70 14.61
CA LEU A 53 37.21 4.08 13.36
C LEU A 53 37.27 2.54 13.47
N ARG A 54 37.81 2.01 14.57
CA ARG A 54 37.88 0.57 14.81
C ARG A 54 36.49 -0.07 14.90
N ILE A 55 35.55 0.57 15.60
CA ILE A 55 34.18 0.08 15.74
C ILE A 55 33.45 0.16 14.40
N THR A 56 33.56 1.28 13.67
CA THR A 56 32.90 1.43 12.36
C THR A 56 33.44 0.43 11.36
N LEU A 57 34.76 0.19 11.32
CA LEU A 57 35.36 -0.80 10.43
C LEU A 57 34.90 -2.22 10.78
N TYR A 58 34.81 -2.55 12.07
CA TYR A 58 34.26 -3.83 12.52
C TYR A 58 32.82 -4.03 12.04
N TYR A 59 31.93 -3.05 12.22
CA TYR A 59 30.54 -3.17 11.77
C TYR A 59 30.42 -3.17 10.25
N LEU A 60 31.23 -2.39 9.52
CA LEU A 60 31.24 -2.41 8.06
C LEU A 60 31.62 -3.80 7.53
N PHE A 61 32.66 -4.42 8.09
CA PHE A 61 33.05 -5.78 7.74
C PHE A 61 31.97 -6.81 8.10
N LEU A 62 31.38 -6.69 9.31
CA LEU A 62 30.33 -7.59 9.77
C LEU A 62 29.08 -7.50 8.89
N TYR A 63 28.61 -6.30 8.55
CA TYR A 63 27.45 -6.13 7.66
C TYR A 63 27.74 -6.55 6.23
N PHE A 64 28.97 -6.34 5.74
CA PHE A 64 29.39 -6.87 4.45
C PHE A 64 29.34 -8.39 4.40
N LEU A 65 29.79 -9.07 5.45
CA LEU A 65 29.71 -10.54 5.56
C LEU A 65 28.24 -11.01 5.64
N ILE A 66 27.40 -10.32 6.41
CA ILE A 66 25.95 -10.62 6.45
C ILE A 66 25.32 -10.43 5.07
N PHE A 67 25.66 -9.35 4.36
CA PHE A 67 25.15 -9.10 3.01
C PHE A 67 25.52 -10.23 2.04
N ILE A 68 26.76 -10.73 2.09
CA ILE A 68 27.19 -11.87 1.26
C ILE A 68 26.36 -13.11 1.59
N ILE A 69 26.15 -13.41 2.87
CA ILE A 69 25.37 -14.57 3.30
C ILE A 69 23.91 -14.44 2.81
N VAL A 70 23.29 -13.28 3.01
CA VAL A 70 21.91 -13.04 2.56
C VAL A 70 21.81 -13.11 1.03
N ALA A 71 22.75 -12.50 0.30
CA ALA A 71 22.79 -12.55 -1.15
C ALA A 71 22.93 -14.00 -1.65
N PHE A 72 23.79 -14.81 -1.01
CA PHE A 72 23.94 -16.23 -1.31
C PHE A 72 22.64 -17.03 -1.08
N TRP A 73 21.93 -16.79 0.02
CA TRP A 73 20.65 -17.44 0.26
C TRP A 73 19.56 -16.99 -0.72
N VAL A 74 19.53 -15.70 -1.07
CA VAL A 74 18.57 -15.16 -2.05
C VAL A 74 18.85 -15.71 -3.45
N THR A 75 20.11 -15.83 -3.88
CA THR A 75 20.45 -16.42 -5.19
C THR A 75 20.07 -17.89 -5.25
N ILE A 76 20.32 -18.67 -4.19
CA ILE A 76 19.86 -20.06 -4.11
C ILE A 76 18.33 -20.12 -4.17
N LEU A 77 17.63 -19.26 -3.43
CA LEU A 77 16.17 -19.24 -3.43
C LEU A 77 15.61 -18.92 -4.82
N LEU A 78 16.17 -17.92 -5.51
CA LEU A 78 15.70 -17.53 -6.84
C LEU A 78 16.07 -18.52 -7.95
N LEU A 79 17.19 -19.24 -7.84
CA LEU A 79 17.66 -20.15 -8.91
C LEU A 79 17.26 -21.61 -8.68
N ALA A 80 17.25 -22.09 -7.44
CA ALA A 80 16.98 -23.50 -7.11
C ALA A 80 15.54 -23.74 -6.64
N ILE A 81 14.93 -22.77 -5.96
CA ILE A 81 13.60 -22.96 -5.34
C ILE A 81 12.48 -22.42 -6.24
N ILE A 82 12.68 -21.27 -6.87
CA ILE A 82 11.64 -20.62 -7.69
C ILE A 82 11.90 -20.91 -9.18
N ASP A 83 10.99 -21.68 -9.80
CA ASP A 83 10.98 -21.86 -11.25
C ASP A 83 10.55 -20.53 -11.92
N PRO A 84 11.30 -20.00 -12.91
CA PRO A 84 10.96 -18.75 -13.58
C PRO A 84 9.67 -18.82 -14.41
N LYS A 85 9.19 -20.03 -14.77
CA LYS A 85 8.05 -20.19 -15.68
C LYS A 85 6.71 -20.39 -14.98
N LYS A 86 6.71 -20.93 -13.76
CA LYS A 86 5.47 -21.24 -13.03
C LYS A 86 5.62 -21.02 -11.52
N PRO A 87 4.60 -20.46 -10.85
CA PRO A 87 4.63 -20.34 -9.40
C PRO A 87 4.53 -21.72 -8.75
N ARG A 88 5.24 -21.90 -7.63
CA ARG A 88 5.20 -23.15 -6.85
C ARG A 88 3.84 -23.36 -6.18
N TRP A 89 3.24 -22.28 -5.68
CA TRP A 89 1.91 -22.30 -5.10
C TRP A 89 0.91 -21.70 -6.08
N LEU A 90 0.00 -22.54 -6.54
CA LEU A 90 -1.04 -22.16 -7.47
C LEU A 90 -2.17 -21.47 -6.71
N LYS A 91 -2.72 -20.41 -7.31
CA LYS A 91 -4.03 -19.90 -6.90
C LYS A 91 -5.09 -20.93 -7.32
N GLY A 92 -6.15 -21.08 -6.54
CA GLY A 92 -7.27 -21.97 -6.87
C GLY A 92 -8.08 -21.46 -8.07
N HIS A 93 -9.31 -21.01 -7.82
CA HIS A 93 -10.17 -20.53 -8.90
C HIS A 93 -9.75 -19.14 -9.42
N PRO A 94 -10.01 -18.84 -10.71
CA PRO A 94 -9.85 -17.51 -11.26
C PRO A 94 -10.87 -16.55 -10.64
N GLY A 95 -10.50 -15.28 -10.62
CA GLY A 95 -11.40 -14.20 -10.22
C GLY A 95 -11.95 -13.43 -11.42
N LEU A 96 -13.02 -12.68 -11.21
CA LEU A 96 -13.60 -11.79 -12.21
C LEU A 96 -13.15 -10.35 -12.05
N SER A 97 -13.05 -9.63 -13.16
CA SER A 97 -12.73 -8.20 -13.18
C SER A 97 -13.41 -7.51 -14.36
N MET A 98 -13.69 -6.22 -14.23
CA MET A 98 -14.24 -5.41 -15.33
C MET A 98 -13.19 -4.46 -15.91
N VAL A 99 -13.36 -4.10 -17.17
CA VAL A 99 -12.62 -3.05 -17.87
C VAL A 99 -13.64 -2.18 -18.61
N PRO A 100 -13.61 -0.85 -18.46
CA PRO A 100 -12.62 -0.02 -17.78
C PRO A 100 -12.76 -0.06 -16.25
N ASN A 101 -11.67 -0.26 -15.52
CA ASN A 101 -11.64 -0.14 -14.06
C ASN A 101 -11.13 1.25 -13.68
N GLN A 102 -11.98 2.07 -13.03
CA GLN A 102 -11.63 3.43 -12.58
C GLN A 102 -11.35 3.51 -11.08
N ASN A 103 -10.66 2.49 -10.52
CA ASN A 103 -10.35 2.37 -9.08
C ASN A 103 -11.60 2.37 -8.16
N ARG A 104 -12.80 2.32 -8.75
CA ARG A 104 -14.10 2.31 -8.09
C ARG A 104 -14.96 1.25 -8.77
N SER A 105 -15.86 0.64 -8.01
CA SER A 105 -16.90 -0.23 -8.54
C SER A 105 -17.98 0.52 -9.33
N VAL A 106 -17.90 1.85 -9.39
CA VAL A 106 -18.85 2.72 -10.09
C VAL A 106 -18.13 3.41 -11.24
N LEU A 107 -18.62 3.22 -12.46
CA LEU A 107 -18.21 3.93 -13.65
C LEU A 107 -19.21 5.06 -13.93
N GLU A 108 -18.76 6.30 -13.82
CA GLU A 108 -19.56 7.50 -14.03
C GLU A 108 -18.86 8.38 -15.07
N TYR A 109 -19.61 8.82 -16.08
CA TYR A 109 -19.08 9.65 -17.14
C TYR A 109 -20.17 10.48 -17.79
N PHE A 110 -19.79 11.64 -18.32
CA PHE A 110 -20.63 12.51 -19.14
C PHE A 110 -20.44 12.17 -20.62
N THR A 111 -21.54 11.90 -21.33
CA THR A 111 -21.48 11.49 -22.74
C THR A 111 -20.96 12.59 -23.68
N HIS A 112 -21.11 13.85 -23.29
CA HIS A 112 -20.71 15.01 -24.11
C HIS A 112 -19.26 15.44 -23.84
N LEU A 113 -18.66 14.96 -22.75
CA LEU A 113 -17.35 15.42 -22.29
C LEU A 113 -16.28 14.46 -22.81
N VAL A 114 -15.67 14.84 -23.94
CA VAL A 114 -14.62 14.06 -24.60
C VAL A 114 -13.45 13.75 -23.64
N ASN A 115 -13.14 14.68 -22.73
CA ASN A 115 -12.09 14.53 -21.72
C ASN A 115 -12.35 13.38 -20.73
N GLU A 116 -13.61 12.97 -20.53
CA GLU A 116 -13.95 11.82 -19.67
C GLU A 116 -14.10 10.52 -20.47
N VAL A 117 -14.60 10.62 -21.70
CA VAL A 117 -14.82 9.47 -22.58
C VAL A 117 -13.50 8.91 -23.13
N ASN A 118 -12.59 9.76 -23.58
CA ASN A 118 -11.31 9.33 -24.14
C ASN A 118 -10.45 8.49 -23.17
N PRO A 119 -10.22 8.89 -21.89
CA PRO A 119 -9.43 8.05 -20.98
C PRO A 119 -10.10 6.73 -20.63
N ILE A 120 -11.43 6.60 -20.85
CA ILE A 120 -12.12 5.31 -20.76
C ILE A 120 -11.75 4.44 -21.97
N ALA A 121 -11.87 5.00 -23.18
CA ALA A 121 -11.52 4.32 -24.42
C ALA A 121 -10.05 3.90 -24.44
N ASP A 122 -9.14 4.80 -24.09
CA ASP A 122 -7.69 4.53 -24.03
C ASP A 122 -7.37 3.36 -23.09
N ARG A 123 -8.06 3.27 -21.94
CA ARG A 123 -7.88 2.13 -21.00
C ARG A 123 -8.36 0.81 -21.57
N ILE A 124 -9.42 0.84 -22.37
CA ILE A 124 -9.92 -0.34 -23.07
C ILE A 124 -8.91 -0.74 -24.14
N ASP A 125 -8.44 0.21 -24.95
CA ASP A 125 -7.46 -0.04 -26.01
C ASP A 125 -6.13 -0.56 -25.45
N ASP A 126 -5.60 0.05 -24.39
CA ASP A 126 -4.41 -0.43 -23.69
C ASP A 126 -4.61 -1.85 -23.14
N PHE A 127 -5.81 -2.16 -22.65
CA PHE A 127 -6.16 -3.50 -22.19
C PHE A 127 -6.18 -4.50 -23.35
N LEU A 128 -6.82 -4.16 -24.48
CA LEU A 128 -6.91 -4.97 -25.69
C LEU A 128 -5.54 -5.17 -26.35
N ASN A 129 -4.70 -4.15 -26.43
CA ASN A 129 -3.34 -4.25 -26.97
C ASN A 129 -2.43 -5.14 -26.12
N LYS A 130 -2.68 -5.22 -24.81
CA LYS A 130 -1.96 -6.14 -23.92
C LYS A 130 -2.35 -7.61 -24.12
N LEU A 131 -3.46 -7.88 -24.80
CA LEU A 131 -3.89 -9.22 -25.16
C LEU A 131 -3.16 -9.63 -26.47
N LYS A 132 -2.36 -10.69 -26.42
CA LYS A 132 -1.41 -11.09 -27.48
C LYS A 132 -2.04 -11.60 -28.79
N ASP A 133 -3.37 -11.73 -28.86
CA ASP A 133 -4.09 -12.47 -29.91
C ASP A 133 -4.88 -11.56 -30.85
N ASN A 134 -4.33 -10.39 -31.21
CA ASN A 134 -5.03 -9.37 -32.01
C ASN A 134 -6.44 -9.07 -31.49
N ALA A 135 -6.57 -8.94 -30.16
CA ALA A 135 -7.86 -8.78 -29.51
C ALA A 135 -8.59 -7.51 -29.98
N ASN A 136 -7.84 -6.46 -30.34
CA ASN A 136 -8.44 -5.24 -30.88
C ASN A 136 -9.23 -5.53 -32.16
N ASP A 137 -8.64 -6.25 -33.12
CA ASP A 137 -9.31 -6.61 -34.37
C ASP A 137 -10.56 -7.47 -34.10
N PHE A 138 -10.45 -8.46 -33.20
CA PHE A 138 -11.58 -9.32 -32.84
C PHE A 138 -12.77 -8.55 -32.25
N PHE A 139 -12.52 -7.56 -31.38
CA PHE A 139 -13.60 -6.76 -30.78
C PHE A 139 -14.03 -5.57 -31.66
N SER A 140 -13.23 -5.19 -32.65
CA SER A 140 -13.59 -4.16 -33.64
C SER A 140 -14.75 -4.59 -34.54
N ASP A 141 -14.88 -5.90 -34.80
CA ASP A 141 -16.02 -6.49 -35.51
C ASP A 141 -17.35 -6.25 -34.78
N PHE A 142 -17.29 -6.14 -33.44
CA PHE A 142 -18.46 -5.90 -32.61
C PHE A 142 -18.78 -4.41 -32.47
N ASN A 143 -17.75 -3.57 -32.31
CA ASN A 143 -17.92 -2.13 -32.19
C ASN A 143 -16.83 -1.39 -32.98
N GLN A 144 -17.23 -0.74 -34.06
CA GLN A 144 -16.33 0.04 -34.93
C GLN A 144 -16.04 1.45 -34.39
N ASP A 145 -16.68 1.84 -33.29
CA ASP A 145 -16.48 3.15 -32.66
C ASP A 145 -15.19 3.17 -31.82
N THR A 146 -14.34 4.16 -32.09
CA THR A 146 -13.12 4.46 -31.30
C THR A 146 -13.41 4.69 -29.82
N SER A 147 -14.61 5.15 -29.47
CA SER A 147 -14.99 5.41 -28.08
C SER A 147 -15.69 4.23 -27.41
N TRP A 148 -15.67 3.02 -28.00
CA TRP A 148 -16.35 1.82 -27.47
C TRP A 148 -17.82 2.05 -27.09
N GLY A 149 -18.50 2.95 -27.81
CA GLY A 149 -19.91 3.27 -27.62
C GLY A 149 -20.22 4.23 -26.46
N TYR A 150 -19.20 4.73 -25.75
CA TYR A 150 -19.40 5.69 -24.66
C TYR A 150 -19.90 7.04 -25.15
N ALA A 151 -19.43 7.52 -26.32
CA ALA A 151 -19.95 8.73 -26.95
C ALA A 151 -21.35 8.52 -27.56
N THR A 152 -21.61 7.33 -28.11
CA THR A 152 -22.86 6.99 -28.81
C THR A 152 -23.99 6.49 -27.89
N GLN A 153 -23.84 6.63 -26.56
CA GLN A 153 -24.83 6.22 -25.54
C GLN A 153 -25.11 4.71 -25.51
N LYS A 154 -24.13 3.91 -25.96
CA LYS A 154 -24.15 2.45 -25.94
C LYS A 154 -22.84 1.93 -25.36
N PRO A 155 -22.55 2.22 -24.08
CA PRO A 155 -21.27 1.88 -23.49
C PRO A 155 -21.03 0.37 -23.52
N THR A 156 -19.82 0.00 -23.92
CA THR A 156 -19.34 -1.38 -23.87
C THR A 156 -18.40 -1.57 -22.67
N VAL A 157 -18.70 -2.56 -21.85
CA VAL A 157 -17.87 -2.98 -20.71
C VAL A 157 -17.33 -4.37 -21.02
N PHE A 158 -16.05 -4.59 -20.72
CA PHE A 158 -15.41 -5.88 -20.88
C PHE A 158 -15.32 -6.58 -19.53
N ILE A 159 -15.83 -7.80 -19.47
CA ILE A 159 -15.64 -8.68 -18.32
C ILE A 159 -14.50 -9.61 -18.62
N LYS A 160 -13.53 -9.64 -17.71
CA LYS A 160 -12.29 -10.37 -17.83
C LYS A 160 -12.21 -11.40 -16.73
N LEU A 161 -11.94 -12.65 -17.12
CA LEU A 161 -11.53 -13.70 -16.21
C LEU A 161 -10.02 -13.60 -15.96
N ASN A 162 -9.59 -13.70 -14.70
CA ASN A 162 -8.18 -13.60 -14.34
C ASN A 162 -7.43 -14.89 -14.69
N LYS A 163 -6.29 -14.77 -15.39
CA LYS A 163 -5.46 -15.91 -15.75
C LYS A 163 -4.80 -16.48 -14.49
N VAL A 164 -5.00 -17.78 -14.28
CA VAL A 164 -4.39 -18.56 -13.21
C VAL A 164 -3.60 -19.70 -13.86
N TYR A 165 -2.35 -19.89 -13.44
CA TYR A 165 -1.51 -20.97 -13.96
C TYR A 165 -1.99 -22.32 -13.46
N GLY A 166 -2.08 -23.31 -14.36
CA GLY A 166 -2.49 -24.69 -14.02
C GLY A 166 -3.97 -24.85 -13.68
N TYR A 167 -4.79 -23.82 -13.90
CA TYR A 167 -6.23 -23.90 -13.70
C TYR A 167 -6.89 -24.59 -14.90
N GLN A 168 -7.57 -25.71 -14.65
CA GLN A 168 -8.38 -26.40 -15.65
C GLN A 168 -9.86 -26.15 -15.35
N PRO A 169 -10.62 -25.51 -16.25
CA PRO A 169 -12.04 -25.22 -16.03
C PRO A 169 -12.89 -26.50 -16.06
N GLU A 170 -13.75 -26.66 -15.06
CA GLU A 170 -14.78 -27.71 -15.06
C GLU A 170 -16.13 -27.09 -15.43
N THR A 171 -16.62 -27.41 -16.61
CA THR A 171 -17.76 -26.72 -17.23
C THR A 171 -19.08 -27.46 -17.00
N TYR A 172 -20.18 -26.76 -17.27
CA TYR A 172 -21.52 -27.34 -17.32
C TYR A 172 -21.88 -27.52 -18.79
N ASP A 173 -21.90 -28.77 -19.26
CA ASP A 173 -22.10 -29.06 -20.68
C ASP A 173 -23.58 -29.29 -21.00
N THR A 174 -24.34 -29.85 -20.04
CA THR A 174 -25.78 -30.06 -20.17
C THR A 174 -26.58 -29.10 -19.28
N PRO A 175 -27.82 -28.75 -19.65
CA PRO A 175 -28.68 -27.90 -18.81
C PRO A 175 -29.08 -28.57 -17.49
N ASP A 176 -29.06 -29.91 -17.42
CA ASP A 176 -29.38 -30.67 -16.20
C ASP A 176 -28.25 -30.64 -15.16
N ASP A 177 -27.01 -30.41 -15.61
CA ASP A 177 -25.85 -30.26 -14.73
C ASP A 177 -25.83 -28.91 -14.00
N LEU A 178 -26.69 -27.97 -14.40
CA LEU A 178 -26.67 -26.60 -13.92
C LEU A 178 -27.23 -26.52 -12.49
N PRO A 179 -26.63 -25.71 -11.59
CA PRO A 179 -27.15 -25.53 -10.23
C PRO A 179 -28.56 -24.92 -10.23
N LYS A 180 -29.35 -25.22 -9.18
CA LYS A 180 -30.74 -24.74 -9.05
C LYS A 180 -30.83 -23.22 -8.95
N GLU A 181 -29.76 -22.58 -8.49
CA GLU A 181 -29.63 -21.13 -8.37
C GLU A 181 -29.39 -20.44 -9.72
N ALA A 182 -29.12 -21.20 -10.79
CA ALA A 182 -28.88 -20.66 -12.11
C ALA A 182 -30.18 -20.12 -12.74
N PRO A 183 -30.12 -18.99 -13.46
CA PRO A 183 -31.29 -18.40 -14.09
C PRO A 183 -31.77 -19.25 -15.27
N SER A 184 -33.09 -19.26 -15.50
CA SER A 184 -33.71 -20.02 -16.59
C SER A 184 -33.23 -19.59 -17.99
N SER A 185 -32.82 -18.33 -18.16
CA SER A 185 -32.19 -17.84 -19.40
C SER A 185 -30.90 -18.58 -19.74
N LEU A 186 -30.15 -18.99 -18.72
CA LEU A 186 -28.89 -19.70 -18.89
C LEU A 186 -29.12 -21.12 -19.40
N GLN A 187 -30.09 -21.85 -18.87
CA GLN A 187 -30.44 -23.21 -19.32
C GLN A 187 -30.73 -23.25 -20.83
N GLY A 188 -31.46 -22.26 -21.34
CA GLY A 188 -31.73 -22.12 -22.77
C GLY A 188 -30.49 -21.83 -23.62
N THR A 189 -29.47 -21.18 -23.05
CA THR A 189 -28.22 -20.87 -23.74
C THR A 189 -27.27 -22.07 -23.73
N VAL A 190 -27.18 -22.77 -22.59
CA VAL A 190 -26.44 -24.03 -22.45
C VAL A 190 -27.00 -25.08 -23.42
N GLY A 191 -28.32 -25.24 -23.49
CA GLY A 191 -28.94 -26.18 -24.43
C GLY A 191 -28.66 -25.88 -25.91
N LYS A 192 -28.35 -24.63 -26.27
CA LYS A 192 -28.03 -24.22 -27.66
C LYS A 192 -26.53 -24.28 -27.97
N LEU A 193 -25.67 -23.93 -27.01
CA LEU A 193 -24.22 -23.73 -27.22
C LEU A 193 -23.31 -24.68 -26.42
N GLY A 194 -23.87 -25.60 -25.64
CA GLY A 194 -23.15 -26.49 -24.69
C GLY A 194 -22.31 -27.60 -25.32
N ASN A 195 -22.23 -27.69 -26.66
CA ASN A 195 -21.44 -28.71 -27.34
C ASN A 195 -19.92 -28.60 -27.14
N THR A 196 -19.45 -27.50 -26.55
CA THR A 196 -18.03 -27.26 -26.28
C THR A 196 -17.86 -26.81 -24.84
N PRO A 197 -16.74 -27.16 -24.18
CA PRO A 197 -16.51 -26.76 -22.81
C PRO A 197 -16.45 -25.22 -22.75
N LYS A 198 -17.38 -24.64 -22.01
CA LYS A 198 -17.56 -23.19 -21.88
C LYS A 198 -17.83 -22.83 -20.43
N ILE A 199 -17.24 -21.74 -19.98
CA ILE A 199 -17.53 -21.16 -18.66
C ILE A 199 -18.62 -20.13 -18.86
N TRP A 200 -19.77 -20.33 -18.25
CA TRP A 200 -20.93 -19.47 -18.53
C TRP A 200 -20.91 -18.18 -17.73
N LEU A 201 -21.42 -17.10 -18.32
CA LEU A 201 -21.54 -15.79 -17.69
C LEU A 201 -23.00 -15.34 -17.68
N THR A 202 -23.49 -14.86 -16.55
CA THR A 202 -24.81 -14.24 -16.45
C THR A 202 -24.66 -12.88 -15.80
N CYS A 203 -25.23 -11.83 -16.40
CA CYS A 203 -25.31 -10.51 -15.79
C CYS A 203 -26.76 -10.09 -15.60
N GLU A 204 -27.08 -9.75 -14.35
CA GLU A 204 -28.41 -9.29 -13.93
C GLU A 204 -28.32 -7.89 -13.36
N VAL A 205 -29.40 -7.12 -13.51
CA VAL A 205 -29.51 -5.79 -12.90
C VAL A 205 -30.14 -5.95 -11.53
N THR A 206 -29.39 -5.55 -10.49
CA THR A 206 -29.88 -5.61 -9.10
C THR A 206 -30.73 -4.38 -8.76
N GLU A 207 -30.30 -3.21 -9.21
CA GLU A 207 -30.98 -1.94 -8.95
C GLU A 207 -30.99 -1.06 -10.20
N GLY A 208 -32.14 -0.45 -10.47
CA GLY A 208 -32.32 0.49 -11.58
C GLY A 208 -33.02 -0.11 -12.82
N PRO A 209 -33.24 0.73 -13.83
CA PRO A 209 -33.84 0.31 -15.10
C PRO A 209 -32.94 -0.69 -15.85
N LYS A 210 -33.54 -1.76 -16.39
CA LYS A 210 -32.82 -2.81 -17.13
C LYS A 210 -32.54 -2.38 -18.57
N PRO A 211 -31.27 -2.19 -18.99
CA PRO A 211 -30.93 -1.95 -20.38
C PRO A 211 -30.91 -3.25 -21.19
N ASP A 212 -30.91 -3.14 -22.52
CA ASP A 212 -30.79 -4.26 -23.43
C ASP A 212 -29.30 -4.66 -23.53
N MET A 213 -28.88 -5.71 -22.81
CA MET A 213 -27.48 -6.17 -22.79
C MET A 213 -27.19 -7.15 -23.92
N VAL A 214 -26.21 -6.84 -24.76
CA VAL A 214 -25.71 -7.70 -25.85
C VAL A 214 -24.31 -8.18 -25.51
N PHE A 215 -24.10 -9.50 -25.56
CA PHE A 215 -22.83 -10.15 -25.25
C PHE A 215 -22.10 -10.54 -26.53
N TYR A 216 -20.79 -10.34 -26.56
CA TYR A 216 -19.93 -10.74 -27.67
C TYR A 216 -18.63 -11.39 -27.16
N PRO A 217 -18.20 -12.55 -27.73
CA PRO A 217 -18.86 -13.33 -28.78
C PRO A 217 -20.15 -14.04 -28.32
N GLY A 218 -20.34 -14.16 -27.01
CA GLY A 218 -21.56 -14.65 -26.38
C GLY A 218 -21.44 -14.57 -24.85
N PRO A 219 -22.47 -15.00 -24.09
CA PRO A 219 -22.47 -14.98 -22.63
C PRO A 219 -21.64 -16.14 -22.03
N TYR A 220 -20.42 -16.33 -22.52
CA TYR A 220 -19.52 -17.40 -22.10
C TYR A 220 -18.05 -17.05 -22.35
N PHE A 221 -17.17 -17.68 -21.59
CA PHE A 221 -15.73 -17.76 -21.87
C PHE A 221 -15.42 -19.14 -22.46
N GLU A 222 -14.57 -19.18 -23.47
CA GLU A 222 -14.16 -20.45 -24.07
C GLU A 222 -13.16 -21.14 -23.15
N ALA A 223 -13.48 -22.37 -22.73
CA ALA A 223 -12.63 -23.11 -21.83
C ALA A 223 -11.46 -23.70 -22.62
N SER A 224 -10.26 -23.20 -22.34
CA SER A 224 -9.00 -23.72 -22.89
C SER A 224 -8.01 -23.96 -21.76
N GLU A 225 -7.02 -24.83 -21.97
CA GLU A 225 -6.04 -25.16 -20.93
C GLU A 225 -5.20 -23.95 -20.49
N GLU A 226 -4.92 -23.00 -21.39
CA GLU A 226 -4.10 -21.83 -21.08
C GLU A 226 -4.89 -20.54 -20.79
N MET A 227 -6.20 -20.50 -21.13
CA MET A 227 -7.08 -19.33 -21.00
C MET A 227 -6.38 -18.01 -21.37
N THR A 228 -5.78 -17.97 -22.57
CA THR A 228 -4.99 -16.86 -23.07
C THR A 228 -5.78 -15.94 -23.99
N GLY A 229 -5.35 -14.67 -24.02
CA GLY A 229 -5.87 -13.64 -24.93
C GLY A 229 -7.39 -13.45 -24.87
N VAL A 230 -8.05 -13.55 -26.03
CA VAL A 230 -9.47 -13.20 -26.20
C VAL A 230 -10.43 -14.13 -25.48
N THR A 231 -10.07 -15.41 -25.29
CA THR A 231 -10.94 -16.45 -24.72
C THR A 231 -11.42 -16.17 -23.29
N ARG A 232 -10.64 -15.36 -22.55
CA ARG A 232 -10.90 -14.94 -21.16
C ARG A 232 -11.63 -13.59 -21.05
N VAL A 233 -12.11 -13.04 -22.15
CA VAL A 233 -12.75 -11.73 -22.20
C VAL A 233 -14.09 -11.82 -22.91
N VAL A 234 -15.12 -11.20 -22.32
CA VAL A 234 -16.44 -11.06 -22.92
C VAL A 234 -16.80 -9.58 -22.92
N ALA A 235 -17.21 -9.06 -24.08
CA ALA A 235 -17.71 -7.70 -24.21
C ALA A 235 -19.22 -7.69 -23.95
N ILE A 236 -19.69 -6.69 -23.22
CA ILE A 236 -21.09 -6.44 -22.93
C ILE A 236 -21.42 -5.03 -23.38
N GLN A 237 -22.20 -4.91 -24.45
CA GLN A 237 -22.74 -3.63 -24.90
C GLN A 237 -24.13 -3.42 -24.33
N MET A 238 -24.35 -2.24 -23.76
CA MET A 238 -25.64 -1.87 -23.18
C MET A 238 -26.40 -1.00 -24.17
N ASN A 239 -27.32 -1.60 -24.91
CA ASN A 239 -28.22 -0.89 -25.80
C ASN A 239 -29.32 -0.20 -24.98
N LYS A 240 -29.68 1.02 -25.40
CA LYS A 240 -30.69 1.88 -24.75
C LYS A 240 -30.39 2.13 -23.26
N MET A 241 -29.17 2.54 -22.96
CA MET A 241 -28.83 2.89 -21.58
C MET A 241 -29.65 4.12 -21.12
N PRO A 242 -30.31 4.07 -19.95
CA PRO A 242 -31.07 5.19 -19.43
C PRO A 242 -30.14 6.32 -18.96
N LYS A 243 -30.58 7.55 -19.21
CA LYS A 243 -29.81 8.77 -18.93
C LYS A 243 -29.99 9.20 -17.47
N ASN A 244 -28.91 9.69 -16.87
CA ASN A 244 -28.88 10.23 -15.50
C ASN A 244 -29.35 9.25 -14.41
N SER A 245 -29.23 7.95 -14.66
CA SER A 245 -29.57 6.92 -13.70
C SER A 245 -28.36 6.04 -13.40
N LYS A 246 -28.20 5.72 -12.12
CA LYS A 246 -27.21 4.77 -11.64
C LYS A 246 -27.83 3.38 -11.67
N ILE A 247 -27.20 2.47 -12.39
CA ILE A 247 -27.65 1.08 -12.55
C ILE A 247 -26.60 0.18 -11.93
N PHE A 248 -27.04 -0.79 -11.12
CA PHE A 248 -26.14 -1.77 -10.51
C PHE A 248 -26.27 -3.12 -11.21
N PHE A 249 -25.14 -3.61 -11.70
CA PHE A 249 -25.01 -4.90 -12.36
C PHE A 249 -24.36 -5.91 -11.42
N HIS A 250 -24.89 -7.12 -11.44
CA HIS A 250 -24.37 -8.28 -10.76
C HIS A 250 -24.14 -9.37 -11.79
N CYS A 251 -22.86 -9.60 -12.10
CA CYS A 251 -22.43 -10.63 -13.01
C CYS A 251 -21.91 -11.83 -12.23
N LYS A 252 -22.38 -13.03 -12.57
CA LYS A 252 -21.98 -14.31 -12.00
C LYS A 252 -21.39 -15.21 -13.08
N VAL A 253 -20.41 -16.00 -12.71
CA VAL A 253 -19.80 -17.01 -13.57
C VAL A 253 -20.10 -18.38 -13.04
N TRP A 254 -20.43 -19.29 -13.95
CA TRP A 254 -20.84 -20.64 -13.63
C TRP A 254 -19.82 -21.64 -14.19
N ALA A 255 -19.12 -22.29 -13.28
CA ALA A 255 -18.30 -23.48 -13.51
C ALA A 255 -18.37 -24.34 -12.23
N ARG A 256 -18.12 -25.65 -12.33
CA ARG A 256 -18.16 -26.56 -11.16
C ARG A 256 -17.08 -26.22 -10.14
N ASN A 257 -15.94 -25.73 -10.61
CA ASN A 257 -14.77 -25.42 -9.81
C ASN A 257 -14.57 -23.92 -9.53
N ILE A 258 -15.58 -23.08 -9.80
CA ILE A 258 -15.59 -21.66 -9.41
C ILE A 258 -16.69 -21.48 -8.36
N PRO A 259 -16.34 -21.42 -7.06
CA PRO A 259 -17.31 -21.10 -6.04
C PRO A 259 -17.77 -19.64 -6.21
N ILE A 260 -19.07 -19.42 -5.99
CA ILE A 260 -19.65 -18.09 -5.90
C ILE A 260 -19.73 -17.76 -4.41
N GLU A 261 -18.72 -17.05 -3.92
CA GLU A 261 -18.67 -16.57 -2.53
C GLU A 261 -19.25 -15.16 -2.42
N ASP A 262 -19.50 -14.65 -1.21
CA ASP A 262 -20.02 -13.30 -0.99
C ASP A 262 -18.99 -12.19 -1.26
N TYR A 263 -17.69 -12.53 -1.26
CA TYR A 263 -16.61 -11.59 -1.52
C TYR A 263 -16.49 -11.26 -3.01
N GLN A 264 -16.42 -9.95 -3.32
CA GLN A 264 -16.29 -9.48 -4.70
C GLN A 264 -15.05 -10.06 -5.38
N GLY A 265 -15.24 -10.54 -6.62
CA GLY A 265 -14.16 -11.07 -7.44
C GLY A 265 -14.04 -12.60 -7.41
N THR A 266 -14.73 -13.29 -6.48
CA THR A 266 -14.81 -14.76 -6.44
C THR A 266 -16.14 -15.23 -7.01
N GLY A 267 -16.13 -15.72 -8.26
CA GLY A 267 -17.33 -16.23 -8.96
C GLY A 267 -18.37 -15.18 -9.34
N HIS A 268 -18.32 -13.98 -8.77
CA HIS A 268 -19.20 -12.88 -9.11
C HIS A 268 -18.50 -11.51 -9.07
N LEU A 269 -19.12 -10.55 -9.75
CA LEU A 269 -18.65 -9.19 -9.94
C LEU A 269 -19.85 -8.25 -9.81
N LYS A 270 -19.74 -7.26 -8.93
CA LYS A 270 -20.75 -6.20 -8.76
C LYS A 270 -20.14 -4.87 -9.17
N PHE A 271 -20.79 -4.18 -10.09
CA PHE A 271 -20.38 -2.86 -10.53
C PHE A 271 -21.60 -1.99 -10.83
N ALA A 272 -21.43 -0.68 -10.79
CA ALA A 272 -22.46 0.26 -11.16
C ALA A 272 -22.01 1.10 -12.35
N LEU A 273 -22.96 1.44 -13.22
CA LEU A 273 -22.74 2.34 -14.34
C LEU A 273 -23.71 3.50 -14.23
N ASN A 274 -23.20 4.71 -14.42
CA ASN A 274 -23.97 5.94 -14.37
C ASN A 274 -23.62 6.81 -15.59
N MET A 275 -24.52 6.81 -16.57
CA MET A 275 -24.37 7.64 -17.76
C MET A 275 -25.02 9.00 -17.51
N ARG A 276 -24.20 10.02 -17.28
CA ARG A 276 -24.67 11.40 -17.08
C ARG A 276 -24.89 12.09 -18.42
N TYR A 277 -26.00 12.80 -18.52
CA TYR A 277 -26.42 13.55 -19.70
C TYR A 277 -27.02 14.89 -19.26
N ASP A 278 -26.29 15.98 -19.45
CA ASP A 278 -26.84 17.32 -19.25
C ASP A 278 -27.60 17.76 -20.49
N LYS A 279 -28.80 18.30 -20.30
CA LYS A 279 -29.65 18.79 -21.39
C LYS A 279 -29.19 20.14 -21.95
N ASP A 280 -28.27 20.83 -21.25
CA ASP A 280 -27.94 22.24 -21.46
C ASP A 280 -26.59 22.49 -22.15
N SER A 281 -26.03 21.51 -22.88
CA SER A 281 -24.68 21.59 -23.48
C SER A 281 -24.53 22.55 -24.68
N ASN A 282 -25.40 23.55 -24.84
CA ASN A 282 -25.21 24.67 -25.78
C ASN A 282 -24.49 25.87 -25.16
N GLN A 283 -23.82 25.70 -24.03
CA GLN A 283 -22.84 26.66 -23.54
C GLN A 283 -21.49 25.96 -23.46
N ALA A 284 -20.70 26.12 -24.51
CA ALA A 284 -19.27 25.95 -24.44
C ALA A 284 -18.76 26.77 -23.24
N THR A 285 -18.35 26.07 -22.19
CA THR A 285 -17.65 26.66 -21.05
C THR A 285 -16.41 27.38 -21.58
N THR A 286 -16.50 28.70 -21.59
CA THR A 286 -15.36 29.59 -21.80
C THR A 286 -14.44 29.40 -20.60
N TYR A 287 -13.40 28.59 -20.76
CA TYR A 287 -12.31 28.53 -19.81
C TYR A 287 -11.63 29.90 -19.78
N LYS A 288 -11.80 30.64 -18.68
CA LYS A 288 -10.94 31.79 -18.37
C LYS A 288 -9.52 31.25 -18.20
N SER A 289 -8.67 31.50 -19.19
CA SER A 289 -7.23 31.33 -19.07
C SER A 289 -6.72 32.24 -17.96
N THR A 290 -6.30 31.65 -16.83
CA THR A 290 -5.54 32.39 -15.83
C THR A 290 -4.10 32.45 -16.31
N THR A 291 -3.73 33.59 -16.90
CA THR A 291 -2.34 33.96 -17.15
C THR A 291 -1.61 34.19 -15.82
N PRO A 292 -0.32 33.83 -15.66
CA PRO A 292 0.41 34.00 -14.41
C PRO A 292 0.63 35.49 -14.12
N GLN A 293 0.11 35.99 -13.00
CA GLN A 293 0.41 37.35 -12.57
C GLN A 293 1.80 37.43 -11.94
N LYS A 294 2.66 38.17 -12.61
CA LYS A 294 3.95 38.69 -12.16
C LYS A 294 3.72 39.74 -11.07
N ALA A 295 4.56 39.67 -10.03
CA ALA A 295 4.52 40.51 -8.83
C ALA A 295 4.61 42.02 -9.11
N THR A 296 3.80 42.80 -8.39
CA THR A 296 3.93 44.26 -8.26
C THR A 296 3.77 44.67 -6.79
N VAL A 297 4.72 45.49 -6.34
CA VAL A 297 4.99 45.95 -4.97
C VAL A 297 3.96 46.97 -4.48
N PRO A 298 3.54 46.96 -3.19
CA PRO A 298 2.83 48.09 -2.56
C PRO A 298 3.77 49.06 -1.80
N PRO A 299 3.46 50.37 -1.72
CA PRO A 299 4.27 51.36 -1.03
C PRO A 299 3.95 51.49 0.46
N ALA A 300 4.90 52.10 1.16
CA ALA A 300 5.11 52.18 2.60
C ALA A 300 4.05 52.96 3.41
N VAL A 301 3.75 52.45 4.61
CA VAL A 301 3.33 53.25 5.78
C VAL A 301 3.97 52.60 7.03
N GLY A 302 4.57 53.42 7.90
CA GLY A 302 4.93 53.06 9.28
C GLY A 302 4.66 54.25 10.20
N PRO A 303 5.01 54.20 11.50
CA PRO A 303 5.35 53.05 12.33
C PRO A 303 4.45 52.94 13.59
N ALA A 304 4.33 51.75 14.19
CA ALA A 304 3.88 51.62 15.58
C ALA A 304 4.57 50.43 16.27
N ASN A 305 5.33 50.81 17.30
CA ASN A 305 5.94 50.10 18.42
C ASN A 305 6.11 48.57 18.43
N GLN A 306 7.38 48.23 18.68
CA GLN A 306 7.96 46.92 18.98
C GLN A 306 7.35 46.30 20.25
N ASN A 307 6.95 45.04 20.16
CA ASN A 307 7.11 44.06 21.23
C ASN A 307 7.74 42.80 20.63
N ASN A 308 8.73 42.28 21.33
CA ASN A 308 9.78 41.42 20.82
C ASN A 308 9.57 40.02 21.40
N GLU A 309 8.99 39.09 20.63
CA GLU A 309 8.87 37.68 21.04
C GLU A 309 9.37 36.74 19.93
N ARG A 310 10.17 35.77 20.37
CA ARG A 310 11.00 34.84 19.59
C ARG A 310 10.19 33.56 19.33
N PRO A 311 10.33 32.90 18.15
CA PRO A 311 9.45 31.80 17.78
C PRO A 311 9.88 30.48 18.41
N GLU A 312 9.40 30.17 19.61
CA GLU A 312 9.47 28.82 20.20
C GLU A 312 8.10 28.23 20.62
N ASP A 313 7.00 28.98 20.48
CA ASP A 313 5.67 28.56 20.98
C ASP A 313 4.76 27.84 19.96
N GLN A 314 5.33 27.12 18.97
CA GLN A 314 4.54 26.35 17.99
C GLN A 314 4.87 24.86 17.92
N LEU A 315 5.25 24.22 19.04
CA LEU A 315 5.26 22.76 19.12
C LEU A 315 4.45 22.26 20.33
N GLY A 316 3.39 21.51 20.03
CA GLY A 316 2.50 20.89 21.00
C GLY A 316 3.25 19.95 21.95
N GLY A 317 2.95 20.09 23.24
CA GLY A 317 3.53 19.28 24.30
C GLY A 317 3.12 17.82 24.20
N LEU A 318 4.10 16.92 24.22
CA LEU A 318 3.92 15.51 24.53
C LEU A 318 4.05 15.36 26.06
N GLU A 319 2.95 15.07 26.75
CA GLU A 319 3.00 14.69 28.17
C GLU A 319 3.70 13.33 28.32
N MET A 320 4.72 13.28 29.18
CA MET A 320 5.35 12.03 29.60
C MET A 320 4.54 11.37 30.73
N PRO A 321 4.45 10.03 30.77
CA PRO A 321 3.80 9.34 31.89
C PRO A 321 4.59 9.54 33.21
N PRO A 322 3.93 9.46 34.37
CA PRO A 322 4.57 9.68 35.66
C PRO A 322 5.62 8.62 35.99
N SER A 323 6.66 9.04 36.70
CA SER A 323 7.77 8.19 37.15
C SER A 323 7.29 7.13 38.15
N PRO A 324 7.85 5.89 38.14
CA PRO A 324 7.41 4.85 39.07
C PRO A 324 7.73 5.20 40.53
N GLU A 325 6.81 4.87 41.44
CA GLU A 325 6.94 5.10 42.88
C GLU A 325 8.12 4.33 43.50
N ASN A 326 8.77 4.95 44.49
CA ASN A 326 9.91 4.38 45.21
C ASN A 326 9.48 3.15 46.02
N GLU A 327 10.25 2.07 45.89
CA GLU A 327 10.05 0.74 46.51
C GLU A 327 10.01 0.77 48.06
N LYS A 328 10.37 1.89 48.69
CA LYS A 328 10.36 2.07 50.15
C LYS A 328 8.98 2.44 50.70
N ASP A 329 8.12 3.04 49.89
CA ASP A 329 6.78 3.49 50.31
C ASP A 329 5.71 2.38 50.17
N ALA A 330 6.04 1.27 49.49
CA ALA A 330 5.18 0.10 49.34
C ALA A 330 5.28 -0.89 50.52
N LEU A 331 6.44 -0.95 51.18
CA LEU A 331 6.72 -1.88 52.29
C LEU A 331 6.06 -1.46 53.62
N ASP A 332 5.77 -0.18 53.82
CA ASP A 332 5.04 0.31 55.00
C ASP A 332 3.50 0.10 54.91
N LYS A 333 2.97 -0.29 53.74
CA LYS A 333 1.54 -0.59 53.55
C LYS A 333 1.15 -2.07 53.72
N MET A 334 2.11 -2.98 53.91
CA MET A 334 1.86 -4.43 54.06
C MET A 334 2.22 -4.98 55.45
N GLY A 335 2.03 -4.19 56.50
CA GLY A 335 2.11 -4.65 57.88
C GLY A 335 0.77 -5.18 58.42
N ASN A 336 0.46 -6.47 58.20
CA ASN A 336 -0.25 -7.41 59.09
C ASN A 336 -1.03 -8.49 58.33
N ASN A 337 -0.48 -9.70 58.22
CA ASN A 337 -1.17 -10.94 58.63
C ASN A 337 -0.19 -12.14 58.55
N PRO A 338 -0.07 -13.01 59.57
CA PRO A 338 0.82 -14.16 59.51
C PRO A 338 0.05 -15.40 59.01
N GLN A 339 0.42 -15.93 57.85
CA GLN A 339 0.14 -17.33 57.51
C GLN A 339 1.41 -17.96 56.95
N LYS A 340 1.93 -18.92 57.74
CA LYS A 340 3.00 -19.85 57.37
C LYS A 340 2.51 -20.76 56.25
N GLU A 341 3.30 -20.92 55.21
CA GLU A 341 3.27 -22.12 54.35
C GLU A 341 4.70 -22.56 54.00
N ASP A 342 4.81 -23.87 53.86
CA ASP A 342 5.97 -24.74 54.07
C ASP A 342 6.86 -24.84 52.82
N MET A 343 8.17 -24.98 53.00
CA MET A 343 9.14 -25.10 51.90
C MET A 343 9.37 -26.57 51.56
N THR A 344 9.08 -26.98 50.32
CA THR A 344 9.47 -28.29 49.79
C THR A 344 10.68 -28.17 48.87
N GLU A 345 11.76 -28.86 49.21
CA GLU A 345 12.97 -29.06 48.38
C GLU A 345 12.71 -29.93 47.14
N PRO A 346 13.50 -29.78 46.05
CA PRO A 346 13.50 -30.70 44.92
C PRO A 346 14.49 -31.86 45.13
N PRO A 347 14.20 -33.09 44.65
CA PRO A 347 15.08 -34.23 44.82
C PRO A 347 16.23 -34.26 43.81
N SER A 348 17.33 -34.83 44.31
CA SER A 348 18.65 -35.14 43.71
C SER A 348 18.66 -35.76 42.32
#